data_AF-A0A6I5F1V6-F1
#
_entry.id   AF-A0A6I5F1V6-F1
#
_cell.length_a   1.000
_cell.length_b   1.000
_cell.length_c   1.000
_cell.angle_alpha   90.00
_cell.angle_beta   90.00
_cell.angle_gamma   90.00
#
_symmetry.space_group_name_H-M   'P 1'
#
loop_
_entity.id
_entity.type
_entity.pdbx_description
1 polymer ?
#
loop_
_entity_poly.entity_id
_entity_poly.type
_entity_poly.pdbx_seq_one_letter_code
_entity_poly.pdbx_strand_id
1 'polypeptide(L)' 'MMTIKVYVVNREGNVRVLRERAEVHPLDEPDTSQRLPACGCPRCAKTETERERETEREQAVEQEPVR' A
#
# COMPACT_ATOMS: atom_id res chain seq x y z
N MET A 1 -19.49 11.60 -7.14
CA MET A 1 -18.59 12.77 -7.06
C MET A 1 -17.60 12.54 -5.92
N MET A 2 -16.30 12.50 -6.18
CA MET A 2 -15.29 12.42 -5.11
C MET A 2 -14.59 13.78 -4.98
N THR A 3 -14.10 14.07 -3.77
CA THR A 3 -13.34 15.30 -3.49
C THR A 3 -12.09 14.96 -2.73
N ILE A 4 -10.98 15.65 -3.01
CA ILE A 4 -9.73 15.51 -2.28
C ILE A 4 -9.30 16.86 -1.69
N LYS A 5 -8.72 16.84 -0.48
CA LYS A 5 -7.99 17.95 0.13
C LYS A 5 -6.61 17.42 0.51
N VAL A 6 -5.55 18.14 0.16
CA VAL A 6 -4.17 17.71 0.42
C VAL A 6 -3.55 18.62 1.46
N TYR A 7 -2.99 18.04 2.52
CA TYR A 7 -2.31 18.76 3.58
C TYR A 7 -1.07 17.99 4.03
N VAL A 8 -0.09 18.71 4.56
CA VAL A 8 1.08 18.13 5.21
C VAL A 8 1.04 18.43 6.69
N VAL A 9 1.48 17.47 7.50
CA VAL A 9 1.60 17.58 8.94
C VAL A 9 3.07 17.43 9.31
N ASN A 10 3.63 18.38 10.05
CA ASN A 10 4.99 18.25 10.56
C ASN A 10 5.04 17.47 11.89
N ARG A 11 6.25 17.25 12.42
CA ARG A 11 6.45 16.44 13.64
C ARG A 11 5.82 17.07 14.87
N GLU A 12 5.73 18.39 14.89
CA GLU A 12 5.11 19.19 15.95
C GLU A 12 3.57 19.23 15.82
N GLY A 13 3.00 18.57 14.81
CA GLY A 13 1.56 18.51 14.57
C GLY A 13 0.99 19.71 13.82
N ASN A 14 1.82 20.64 13.34
CA ASN A 14 1.35 21.78 12.54
C ASN A 14 0.92 21.31 11.16
N VAL A 15 -0.21 21.85 10.71
CA VAL A 15 -0.83 21.50 9.43
C VAL A 15 -0.64 22.63 8.43
N ARG A 16 -0.21 22.29 7.21
CA ARG A 16 -0.20 23.20 6.06
C ARG A 16 -1.02 22.60 4.92
N VAL A 17 -2.02 23.33 4.44
CA VAL A 17 -2.81 22.92 3.27
C VAL A 17 -1.96 23.11 2.01
N LEU A 18 -1.81 22.05 1.22
CA LEU A 18 -1.14 22.09 -0.09
C LEU A 18 -2.13 22.26 -1.23
N ARG A 19 -3.34 21.71 -1.08
CA ARG A 19 -4.41 21.81 -2.05
C ARG A 19 -5.75 21.92 -1.33
N GLU A 20 -6.51 22.94 -1.68
CA GLU A 20 -7.88 23.10 -1.18
C GLU A 20 -8.78 21.95 -1.64
N ARG A 21 -9.91 21.81 -0.95
CA ARG A 21 -10.91 20.79 -1.29
C ARG A 21 -11.43 21.05 -2.70
N ALA A 22 -11.23 20.08 -3.59
CA ALA A 22 -11.71 20.15 -4.97
C ALA A 22 -12.30 18.81 -5.41
N GLU A 23 -13.20 18.87 -6.38
CA GLU A 23 -13.75 17.69 -7.04
C GLU A 23 -12.68 16.99 -7.88
N VAL A 24 -12.73 15.65 -7.89
CA VAL A 24 -11.79 14.81 -8.62
C VAL A 24 -12.50 13.62 -9.24
N HIS A 25 -11.93 13.15 -10.35
CA HIS A 25 -12.25 11.88 -10.98
C HIS A 25 -11.14 10.88 -10.63
N PRO A 26 -11.44 9.78 -9.93
CA PRO A 26 -10.48 8.70 -9.75
C PRO A 26 -10.05 8.14 -11.10
N LEU A 27 -8.79 7.76 -11.21
CA LEU A 27 -8.32 6.97 -12.34
C LEU A 27 -8.75 5.52 -12.15
N ASP A 28 -9.07 4.83 -13.24
CA ASP A 28 -9.37 3.39 -13.21
C ASP A 28 -8.15 2.57 -12.80
N GLU A 29 -6.95 3.00 -13.24
CA GLU A 29 -5.66 2.40 -12.88
C GLU A 29 -4.70 3.45 -12.28
N PRO A 30 -3.93 3.10 -11.24
CA PRO A 30 -2.97 4.02 -10.64
C PRO A 30 -1.73 4.22 -11.51
N ASP A 31 -1.24 5.45 -11.58
CA ASP A 31 0.07 5.76 -12.19
C ASP A 31 1.19 5.05 -11.41
N THR A 32 2.02 4.28 -12.12
CA THR A 32 3.11 3.49 -11.55
C THR A 32 4.50 4.08 -11.82
N SER A 33 4.58 5.20 -12.55
CA SER A 33 5.85 5.87 -12.86
C SER A 33 6.63 6.31 -11.62
N GLN A 34 5.92 6.54 -10.50
CA GLN A 34 6.48 6.95 -9.22
C GLN A 34 6.55 5.81 -8.19
N ARG A 35 6.55 4.55 -8.62
CA ARG A 35 6.73 3.42 -7.69
C ARG A 35 8.06 3.54 -6.96
N LEU A 36 7.97 3.72 -5.64
CA LEU A 36 9.10 3.67 -4.74
C LEU A 36 9.51 2.20 -4.50
N PRO A 37 10.79 1.93 -4.19
CA PRO A 37 11.22 0.59 -3.80
C PRO A 37 10.49 0.13 -2.54
N ALA A 38 10.46 -1.19 -2.34
CA ALA A 38 9.90 -1.78 -1.12
C ALA A 38 10.57 -1.19 0.13
N CYS A 39 9.80 -1.07 1.21
CA CYS A 39 10.27 -0.48 2.45
C CYS A 39 11.21 -1.46 3.18
N GLY A 40 12.51 -1.14 3.24
CA GLY A 40 13.52 -1.97 3.90
C GLY A 40 13.54 -1.95 5.43
N CYS A 41 12.50 -1.43 6.10
CA CYS A 41 12.50 -1.37 7.56
C CYS A 41 12.20 -2.74 8.18
N PRO A 42 12.72 -3.06 9.38
CA PRO A 42 12.51 -4.35 10.04
C PRO A 42 11.04 -4.70 10.29
N ARG A 43 10.15 -3.69 10.33
CA ARG A 43 8.71 -3.91 10.47
C ARG A 43 8.09 -4.43 9.16
N CYS A 44 8.47 -3.85 8.03
CA CYS A 44 7.94 -4.22 6.72
C CYS A 44 8.57 -5.50 6.16
N ALA A 45 9.87 -5.72 6.41
CA ALA A 45 10.56 -6.94 5.99
C ALA A 45 9.95 -8.22 6.59
N LYS A 46 9.43 -8.15 7.82
CA LYS A 46 8.74 -9.27 8.49
C LYS A 46 7.45 -9.67 7.76
N THR A 47 6.65 -8.68 7.35
CA THR A 47 5.39 -8.91 6.64
C THR A 47 5.53 -9.46 5.22
N GLU A 48 6.68 -9.28 4.57
CA GLU A 48 6.97 -9.90 3.27
C GLU A 48 7.31 -11.38 3.47
N THR A 49 8.16 -11.68 4.44
CA THR A 49 8.57 -13.06 4.79
C THR A 49 7.38 -13.92 5.27
N GLU A 50 6.44 -13.33 6.01
CA GLU A 50 5.24 -14.03 6.47
C GLU A 50 4.26 -14.35 5.33
N ARG A 51 4.06 -13.42 4.40
CA ARG A 51 3.22 -13.64 3.20
C ARG A 51 3.79 -14.69 2.27
N GLU A 52 5.10 -14.70 2.06
CA GLU A 52 5.77 -15.72 1.25
C GLU A 52 5.54 -17.12 1.84
N ARG A 53 5.71 -17.27 3.16
CA ARG A 53 5.48 -18.55 3.86
C ARG A 53 4.01 -18.99 3.86
N GLU A 54 3.08 -18.05 3.90
CA GLU A 54 1.64 -18.34 3.79
C GLU A 54 1.31 -18.83 2.37
N THR A 55 1.84 -18.14 1.35
CA THR A 55 1.71 -18.54 -0.06
C THR A 55 2.31 -19.94 -0.30
N GLU A 56 3.47 -20.24 0.27
CA GLU A 56 4.11 -21.57 0.20
C GLU A 56 3.28 -22.66 0.89
N ARG A 57 2.61 -22.33 2.02
CA ARG A 57 1.72 -23.26 2.72
C ARG A 57 0.45 -23.55 1.93
N GLU A 58 -0.18 -22.53 1.36
CA GLU A 58 -1.38 -22.69 0.53
C GLU A 58 -1.08 -23.55 -0.71
N GLN A 59 0.06 -23.31 -1.37
CA GLN A 59 0.50 -24.11 -2.51
C GLN A 59 0.83 -25.57 -2.14
N ALA A 60 1.28 -25.83 -0.92
CA ALA A 60 1.54 -27.19 -0.44
C ALA A 60 0.24 -27.96 -0.16
N VAL A 61 -0.82 -27.27 0.31
CA VAL A 61 -2.14 -27.86 0.58
C VAL A 61 -2.86 -28.21 -0.73
N GLU A 62 -2.74 -27.39 -1.78
CA GLU A 62 -3.35 -27.70 -3.10
C GLU A 62 -2.66 -28.86 -3.85
N GLN A 63 -1.41 -29.18 -3.50
CA GLN A 63 -0.63 -30.25 -4.16
C GLN A 63 -0.72 -31.60 -3.45
N GLU A 64 -1.46 -31.72 -2.34
CA GLU A 64 -1.73 -33.02 -1.74
C GLU A 64 -2.66 -33.83 -2.66
N PRO A 65 -2.23 -35.02 -3.15
CA PRO A 65 -3.09 -35.83 -3.99
C PRO A 65 -4.25 -36.35 -3.13
N VAL A 66 -5.48 -36.03 -3.54
CA VAL A 66 -6.70 -36.65 -3.01
C VAL A 66 -6.56 -38.16 -3.20
N ARG A 67 -6.32 -38.87 -2.09
CA ARG A 67 -6.26 -40.34 -2.05
C ARG A 67 -7.66 -40.93 -2.01
#